data_AF-A0A662MWT0-F1
#
_entry.id   AF-A0A662MWT0-F1
#
_cell.length_a   1.000
_cell.length_b   1.000
_cell.length_c   1.000
_cell.angle_alpha   90.00
_cell.angle_beta   90.00
_cell.angle_gamma   90.00
#
_symmetry.space_group_name_H-M   'P 1'
#
loop_
_entity.id
_entity.type
_entity.pdbx_description
1 polymer ?
#
loop_
_entity_poly.entity_id
_entity_poly.type
_entity_poly.pdbx_seq_one_letter_code
_entity_poly.pdbx_strand_id
1 'polypeptide(L)' 'MGKLDWISEELKELKEKGLYVTIRKLESAQGPWIVVDGKKVLN' A
#
# COMPACT_ATOMS: atom_id res chain seq x y z
N MET A 1 -10.39 21.85 15.62
CA MET A 1 -10.36 21.31 14.25
C MET A 1 -9.17 21.92 13.52
N GLY A 2 -8.11 21.15 13.28
CA GLY A 2 -6.97 21.56 12.48
C GLY A 2 -7.31 21.55 10.99
N LYS A 3 -6.58 22.33 10.19
CA LYS A 3 -6.74 22.40 8.71
C LYS A 3 -6.62 21.04 8.01
N LEU A 4 -6.00 20.06 8.66
CA LEU A 4 -5.69 18.73 8.10
C LEU A 4 -6.55 17.61 8.68
N ASP A 5 -7.53 17.90 9.55
CA ASP A 5 -8.35 16.86 10.19
C ASP A 5 -9.11 16.02 9.16
N TRP A 6 -9.49 16.62 8.02
CA TRP A 6 -10.11 15.94 6.87
C TRP A 6 -9.29 14.76 6.35
N ILE A 7 -7.95 14.80 6.44
CA ILE A 7 -7.09 13.70 5.98
C ILE A 7 -7.38 12.42 6.76
N SER A 8 -7.61 12.54 8.06
CA SER A 8 -7.90 11.38 8.92
C SER A 8 -9.27 10.78 8.60
N GLU A 9 -10.25 11.64 8.29
CA GLU A 9 -11.60 11.23 7.88
C GLU A 9 -11.56 10.47 6.54
N GLU A 10 -10.87 11.01 5.53
CA GLU A 10 -10.72 10.36 4.23
C GLU A 10 -9.94 9.05 4.31
N LEU A 11 -8.89 8.99 5.12
CA LEU A 11 -8.15 7.74 5.37
C LEU A 11 -9.03 6.67 6.03
N LYS A 12 -9.94 7.07 6.92
CA LYS A 12 -10.90 6.16 7.55
C LYS A 12 -11.90 5.65 6.51
N GLU A 13 -12.45 6.54 5.69
CA GLU A 13 -13.39 6.18 4.62
C GLU A 13 -12.78 5.18 3.63
N LEU A 14 -11.52 5.40 3.21
CA LEU A 14 -10.81 4.46 2.34
C LEU A 14 -10.64 3.08 2.98
N LYS A 15 -10.38 3.00 4.29
CA LYS A 15 -10.25 1.72 5.01
C LYS A 15 -11.59 1.00 5.12
N GLU A 16 -12.66 1.72 5.46
CA GLU A 16 -14.01 1.16 5.58
C GLU A 16 -14.54 0.63 4.24
N LYS A 17 -14.22 1.31 3.13
CA LYS A 17 -14.58 0.90 1.77
C LYS A 17 -13.66 -0.19 1.18
N GLY A 18 -12.59 -0.58 1.87
CA GLY A 18 -11.59 -1.51 1.32
C GLY A 18 -10.74 -0.93 0.18
N LEU A 19 -10.70 0.40 0.03
CA LEU A 19 -9.93 1.11 -0.99
C LEU A 19 -8.55 1.55 -0.52
N TYR A 20 -8.26 1.42 0.78
CA TYR A 20 -6.93 1.73 1.32
C TYR A 20 -5.91 0.67 0.90
N VAL A 21 -4.95 1.06 0.04
CA VAL A 21 -3.94 0.16 -0.53
C VAL A 21 -2.64 0.21 0.29
N THR A 22 -2.04 -0.96 0.52
CA THR A 22 -0.67 -1.06 1.06
C THR A 22 0.31 -1.32 -0.08
N ILE A 23 1.23 -0.39 -0.31
CA ILE A 23 2.29 -0.55 -1.31
C ILE A 23 3.42 -1.38 -0.69
N ARG A 24 3.77 -2.49 -1.32
CA ARG A 24 4.86 -3.37 -0.88
C ARG A 24 6.20 -2.93 -1.48
N LYS A 25 7.28 -3.15 -0.73
CA LYS A 25 8.64 -2.86 -1.19
C LYS A 25 9.13 -3.98 -2.11
N LEU A 26 9.62 -3.61 -3.28
CA LEU A 26 10.35 -4.51 -4.15
C LEU A 26 11.79 -4.65 -3.65
N GLU A 27 12.27 -5.88 -3.52
CA GLU A 27 13.60 -6.20 -2.96
C GLU A 27 14.58 -6.71 -4.03
N SER A 28 14.14 -6.79 -5.29
CA SER A 28 14.93 -7.19 -6.45
C SER A 28 14.74 -6.22 -7.61
N ALA A 29 15.54 -6.38 -8.67
CA ALA A 29 15.22 -5.78 -9.97
C ALA A 29 13.88 -6.32 -10.51
N GLN A 30 13.22 -5.56 -11.38
CA GLN A 30 11.96 -5.96 -12.00
C GLN A 30 12.20 -7.08 -13.04
N GLY A 31 11.26 -8.03 -13.10
CA GLY A 31 11.25 -9.13 -14.07
C GLY A 31 10.06 -10.06 -13.83
N PRO A 32 9.97 -11.20 -14.54
CA PRO A 32 8.89 -12.17 -14.34
C PRO A 32 8.87 -12.75 -12.92
N TRP A 33 10.05 -12.94 -12.32
CA TRP A 33 10.20 -13.35 -10.93
C TRP A 33 10.78 -12.20 -10.13
N ILE A 34 10.15 -11.88 -9.01
CA ILE A 34 10.57 -10.79 -8.11
C ILE A 34 10.66 -11.27 -6.66
N VAL A 35 11.35 -10.48 -5.83
CA VAL A 35 11.36 -10.67 -4.38
C VAL A 35 10.52 -9.58 -3.71
N VAL A 36 9.49 -9.99 -2.98
CA VAL A 36 8.60 -9.12 -2.19
C VAL A 36 8.39 -9.78 -0.83
N ASP A 37 8.51 -9.01 0.25
CA ASP A 37 8.40 -9.49 1.64
C ASP A 37 9.33 -10.68 1.94
N GLY A 38 10.56 -10.67 1.40
CA GLY A 38 11.53 -11.76 1.54
C GLY A 38 11.18 -13.04 0.78
N LYS A 39 10.13 -13.05 -0.05
CA LYS A 39 9.67 -14.23 -0.79
C LYS A 39 9.83 -14.03 -2.29
N LYS A 40 10.33 -15.06 -2.97
CA LYS A 40 10.35 -15.13 -4.44
C LYS A 40 8.94 -15.44 -4.96
N VAL A 41 8.38 -14.55 -5.76
CA VAL A 41 7.03 -14.66 -6.35
C VAL A 41 7.07 -14.38 -7.85
N LEU A 42 6.09 -14.92 -8.58
CA LEU A 42 5.84 -14.52 -9.97
C LEU A 42 5.13 -13.15 -9.93
N ASN A 43 5.70 -12.17 -10.63
CA ASN A 43 5.16 -10.81 -10.73
C ASN A 43 3.82 -10.80 -11.47
#